data_AF-A0A0G3C7C6-F1
#
_entry.id   AF-A0A0G3C7C6-F1
#
_cell.length_a   1.000
_cell.length_b   1.000
_cell.length_c   1.000
_cell.angle_alpha   90.00
_cell.angle_beta   90.00
_cell.angle_gamma   90.00
#
_symmetry.space_group_name_H-M   'P 1'
#
loop_
_entity.id
_entity.type
_entity.pdbx_description
1 polymer ?
#
loop_
_entity_poly.entity_id
_entity_poly.type
_entity_poly.pdbx_seq_one_letter_code
_entity_poly.pdbx_strand_id
1 'polypeptide(L)'
;MKKLRGDYLIEKGVNLSNFKKYDEALQIFEKVTELEPSNAQAWHNKGIILGILKKYNEARQAFEKAMEIEPEKNRRDRSARHLRSARNRTSERDQGSNVEQ
;
A
#
# COMPACT_ATOMS: atom_id res chain seq x y z
N MET A 1 -3.17 -8.80 27.22
CA MET A 1 -3.84 -7.50 26.95
C MET A 1 -2.91 -6.52 26.19
N LYS A 2 -2.25 -6.92 25.08
CA LYS A 2 -1.34 -6.03 24.32
C LYS A 2 -1.98 -5.38 23.08
N LYS A 3 -3.00 -6.01 22.48
CA LYS A 3 -3.71 -5.53 21.27
C LYS A 3 -4.43 -4.18 21.43
N LEU A 4 -4.97 -3.87 22.62
CA LEU A 4 -5.68 -2.61 22.85
C LEU A 4 -4.82 -1.35 22.70
N ARG A 5 -3.48 -1.47 22.79
CA ARG A 5 -2.59 -0.30 22.73
C ARG A 5 -2.27 0.13 21.30
N GLY A 6 -2.16 -0.82 20.37
CA GLY A 6 -1.92 -0.54 18.95
C GLY A 6 -3.10 0.14 18.29
N ASP A 7 -4.28 -0.45 18.39
CA ASP A 7 -5.51 0.05 17.77
C ASP A 7 -5.89 1.46 18.30
N TYR A 8 -5.78 1.69 19.60
CA TYR A 8 -6.02 3.00 20.20
C TYR A 8 -5.05 4.09 19.68
N LEU A 9 -3.77 3.74 19.50
CA LEU A 9 -2.79 4.68 18.97
C LEU A 9 -3.06 4.99 17.50
N ILE A 10 -3.51 4.01 16.71
CA ILE A 10 -3.96 4.24 15.32
C ILE A 10 -5.11 5.27 15.30
N GLU A 11 -6.16 5.04 16.10
CA GLU A 11 -7.31 5.96 16.16
C GLU A 11 -6.89 7.36 16.61
N LYS A 12 -6.00 7.45 17.61
CA LYS A 12 -5.45 8.73 18.07
C LYS A 12 -4.67 9.45 16.97
N GLY A 13 -3.81 8.72 16.23
CA GLY A 13 -3.04 9.27 15.12
C GLY A 13 -3.95 9.78 13.99
N VAL A 14 -5.02 9.05 13.67
CA VAL A 14 -6.03 9.46 12.69
C VAL A 14 -6.75 10.73 13.14
N ASN A 15 -7.18 10.81 14.41
CA ASN A 15 -7.81 12.01 14.94
C ASN A 15 -6.88 13.22 14.88
N LEU A 16 -5.62 13.08 15.29
CA LEU A 16 -4.61 14.16 15.19
C LEU A 16 -4.43 14.62 13.75
N SER A 17 -4.43 13.69 12.79
CA SER A 17 -4.37 13.98 11.36
C SER A 17 -5.56 14.83 10.90
N ASN A 18 -6.78 14.52 11.37
CA ASN A 18 -7.98 15.30 11.08
C ASN A 18 -7.90 16.72 11.65
N PHE A 19 -7.24 16.89 12.81
CA PHE A 19 -6.95 18.20 13.39
C PHE A 19 -5.74 18.90 12.75
N LYS A 20 -5.19 18.37 11.64
CA LYS A 20 -4.00 18.90 10.95
C LYS A 20 -2.74 18.93 11.82
N LYS A 21 -2.71 18.18 12.92
CA LYS A 21 -1.56 18.00 13.79
C LYS A 21 -0.65 16.90 13.26
N TYR A 22 -0.09 17.15 12.07
CA TYR A 22 0.64 16.14 11.30
C TYR A 22 1.91 15.64 12.01
N ASP A 23 2.65 16.51 12.68
CA ASP A 23 3.86 16.11 13.42
C ASP A 23 3.53 15.21 14.62
N GLU A 24 2.48 15.53 15.38
CA GLU A 24 2.01 14.68 16.48
C GLU A 24 1.47 13.34 15.96
N ALA A 25 0.72 13.36 14.86
CA ALA A 25 0.21 12.14 14.22
C ALA A 25 1.37 11.24 13.75
N LEU A 26 2.42 11.84 13.17
CA LEU A 26 3.60 11.11 12.71
C LEU A 26 4.31 10.40 13.87
N GLN A 27 4.52 11.07 15.00
CA GLN A 27 5.12 10.47 16.19
C GLN A 27 4.30 9.28 16.72
N ILE A 28 2.97 9.41 16.69
CA ILE A 28 2.08 8.31 17.09
C ILE A 28 2.23 7.13 16.14
N PHE A 29 2.19 7.34 14.82
CA PHE A 29 2.36 6.25 13.86
C PHE A 29 3.76 5.63 13.92
N GLU A 30 4.81 6.41 14.16
CA GLU A 30 6.17 5.90 14.41
C GLU A 30 6.20 4.95 15.61
N LYS A 31 5.62 5.37 16.72
CA LYS A 31 5.50 4.53 17.91
C LYS A 31 4.71 3.25 17.65
N VAL A 32 3.64 3.31 16.86
CA VAL A 32 2.91 2.10 16.46
C VAL A 32 3.77 1.19 15.59
N THR A 33 4.52 1.73 14.62
CA THR A 33 5.41 0.93 13.78
C THR A 33 6.59 0.32 14.55
N GLU A 34 7.04 0.93 15.65
CA GLU A 34 8.05 0.37 16.55
C GLU A 34 7.49 -0.76 17.42
N LEU A 35 6.27 -0.60 17.93
CA LEU A 35 5.61 -1.59 18.77
C LEU A 35 5.06 -2.78 17.97
N GLU A 36 4.53 -2.49 16.78
CA GLU A 36 3.89 -3.43 15.87
C GLU A 36 4.39 -3.18 14.44
N PRO A 37 5.63 -3.61 14.12
CA PRO A 37 6.20 -3.43 12.79
C PRO A 37 5.42 -4.16 11.70
N SER A 38 4.58 -5.14 12.06
CA SER A 38 3.68 -5.86 11.16
C SER A 38 2.30 -5.22 11.00
N ASN A 39 2.10 -3.97 11.43
CA ASN A 39 0.83 -3.27 11.29
C ASN A 39 0.79 -2.44 10.00
N ALA A 40 0.23 -3.01 8.92
CA ALA A 40 0.17 -2.36 7.61
C ALA A 40 -0.60 -1.02 7.64
N GLN A 41 -1.64 -0.91 8.48
CA GLN A 41 -2.44 0.30 8.63
C GLN A 41 -1.60 1.46 9.21
N ALA A 42 -0.73 1.18 10.17
CA ALA A 42 0.19 2.16 10.75
C ALA A 42 1.13 2.74 9.68
N TRP A 43 1.76 1.86 8.89
CA TRP A 43 2.68 2.24 7.82
C TRP A 43 1.97 3.03 6.71
N HIS A 44 0.75 2.63 6.35
CA HIS A 44 -0.06 3.34 5.36
C HIS A 44 -0.41 4.77 5.83
N ASN A 45 -0.90 4.91 7.06
CA ASN A 45 -1.22 6.22 7.63
C ASN A 45 0.03 7.10 7.80
N LYS A 46 1.17 6.51 8.20
CA LYS A 46 2.47 7.20 8.24
C LYS A 46 2.84 7.76 6.86
N GLY A 47 2.66 6.98 5.79
CA GLY A 47 2.91 7.40 4.41
C GLY A 47 2.04 8.60 3.99
N ILE A 48 0.76 8.61 4.35
CA ILE A 48 -0.14 9.73 4.08
C ILE A 48 0.36 11.02 4.74
N ILE A 49 0.70 10.95 6.03
CA ILE A 49 1.15 12.12 6.80
C ILE A 49 2.47 12.66 6.27
N LEU A 50 3.42 11.78 5.94
CA LEU A 50 4.68 12.17 5.32
C LEU A 50 4.46 12.83 3.95
N GLY A 51 3.49 12.35 3.16
CA GLY A 51 3.08 12.98 1.91
C GLY A 51 2.54 14.41 2.10
N ILE A 52 1.71 14.62 3.13
CA ILE A 52 1.21 15.95 3.49
C ILE A 52 2.35 16.88 3.92
N LEU A 53 3.32 16.35 4.67
CA LEU A 53 4.54 17.05 5.08
C LEU A 53 5.57 17.21 3.94
N LYS A 54 5.23 16.80 2.70
CA LYS A 54 6.10 16.84 1.51
C LYS A 54 7.39 16.01 1.63
N LYS A 55 7.42 15.05 2.56
CA LYS A 55 8.49 14.06 2.76
C LYS A 55 8.24 12.84 1.87
N TYR A 56 8.33 13.05 0.56
CA TYR A 56 7.90 12.05 -0.42
C TYR A 56 8.76 10.78 -0.42
N ASN A 57 10.06 10.90 -0.12
CA ASN A 57 10.96 9.75 -0.07
C ASN A 57 10.59 8.82 1.09
N GLU A 58 10.38 9.38 2.28
CA GLU A 58 9.98 8.62 3.47
C GLU A 58 8.55 8.10 3.33
N ALA A 59 7.65 8.86 2.70
CA ALA A 59 6.29 8.40 2.40
C ALA A 59 6.31 7.15 1.51
N ARG A 60 7.15 7.14 0.47
CA ARG A 60 7.30 5.98 -0.42
C ARG A 60 7.77 4.74 0.33
N GLN A 61 8.79 4.89 1.17
CA GLN A 61 9.30 3.78 1.99
C GLN A 61 8.22 3.25 2.95
N ALA A 62 7.42 4.13 3.55
CA ALA A 62 6.33 3.72 4.43
C ALA A 62 5.24 2.94 3.66
N PHE A 63 4.87 3.38 2.46
CA PHE A 63 3.93 2.65 1.61
C PHE A 63 4.50 1.31 1.12
N GLU A 64 5.77 1.25 0.74
CA GLU A 64 6.46 0.00 0.38
C GLU A 64 6.40 -1.00 1.55
N LYS A 65 6.69 -0.55 2.79
CA LYS A 65 6.55 -1.39 3.99
C LYS A 65 5.12 -1.87 4.23
N ALA A 66 4.13 -1.00 4.10
CA ALA A 66 2.73 -1.39 4.22
C ALA A 66 2.35 -2.48 3.21
N MET A 67 2.86 -2.38 1.98
CA MET A 67 2.64 -3.35 0.91
C MET A 67 3.36 -4.68 1.12
N GLU A 68 4.54 -4.67 1.75
CA GLU A 68 5.27 -5.89 2.13
C GLU A 68 4.51 -6.68 3.20
N ILE A 69 3.85 -5.99 4.14
CA ILE A 69 3.13 -6.59 5.27
C ILE A 69 1.78 -7.18 4.84
N GLU A 70 0.98 -6.42 4.09
CA GLU A 70 -0.29 -6.90 3.53
C GLU A 70 -0.23 -6.92 1.99
N PRO A 71 0.48 -7.89 1.39
CA PRO A 71 0.61 -7.99 -0.06
C PRO A 71 -0.72 -8.34 -0.73
N GLU A 72 -1.63 -9.01 -0.01
CA GLU A 72 -2.88 -9.53 -0.56
C GLU A 72 -3.86 -8.43 -0.98
N LYS A 73 -3.94 -7.33 -0.19
CA LYS A 73 -4.80 -6.19 -0.51
C LYS A 73 -4.35 -5.46 -1.78
N ASN A 74 -3.03 -5.36 -2.00
CA ASN A 74 -2.46 -4.62 -3.14
C ASN A 74 -2.16 -5.48 -4.38
N ARG A 75 -2.11 -6.82 -4.25
CA ARG A 75 -1.95 -7.73 -5.40
C ARG A 75 -3.13 -7.62 -6.36
N ARG A 76 -4.32 -7.22 -5.89
CA ARG A 76 -5.49 -6.97 -6.76
C ARG A 76 -5.29 -5.82 -7.74
N ASP A 77 -4.45 -4.83 -7.44
CA ASP A 77 -4.21 -3.68 -8.32
C ASP A 77 -3.12 -3.94 -9.39
N ARG A 78 -2.05 -4.68 -9.04
CA ARG A 78 -0.98 -5.00 -10.02
C ARG A 78 -1.31 -6.16 -10.96
N SER A 79 -2.17 -7.09 -10.54
CA SER A 79 -2.58 -8.24 -11.38
C SER A 79 -3.45 -7.82 -12.57
N ALA A 80 -4.23 -6.74 -12.42
CA ALA A 80 -5.16 -6.27 -13.45
C ALA A 80 -4.45 -5.64 -14.67
N ARG A 81 -3.19 -5.19 -14.54
CA ARG A 81 -2.44 -4.56 -15.64
C ARG A 81 -1.68 -5.51 -16.56
N HIS A 82 -1.43 -6.77 -16.17
CA HIS A 82 -0.61 -7.69 -16.98
C HIS A 82 -1.38 -8.76 -17.77
N LEU A 83 -2.64 -9.06 -17.41
CA LEU A 83 -3.38 -10.17 -18.05
C LEU A 83 -4.27 -9.76 -19.24
N ARG A 84 -4.51 -8.47 -19.49
CA ARG A 84 -5.28 -8.02 -20.68
C ARG A 84 -4.47 -7.94 -21.97
N SER A 85 -3.14 -7.79 -21.89
CA SER A 85 -2.32 -7.59 -23.09
C SER A 85 -1.80 -8.89 -23.73
N ALA A 86 -1.88 -10.03 -23.04
CA ALA A 86 -1.40 -11.32 -23.55
C ALA A 86 -2.50 -12.14 -24.25
N ARG A 87 -3.78 -11.96 -23.89
CA ARG A 87 -4.86 -12.83 -24.35
C ARG A 87 -5.44 -12.49 -25.74
N ASN A 88 -5.12 -11.30 -26.28
CA ASN A 88 -5.64 -10.86 -27.58
C ASN A 88 -4.61 -10.89 -28.73
N ARG A 89 -3.34 -11.28 -28.51
CA ARG A 89 -2.35 -11.39 -29.60
C ARG A 89 -2.16 -12.79 -30.17
N THR A 90 -2.65 -13.82 -29.49
CA THR A 90 -2.47 -15.22 -29.92
C THR A 90 -3.62 -15.75 -30.78
N SER A 91 -4.71 -15.00 -30.94
CA SER A 91 -5.88 -15.45 -31.72
C SER A 91 -5.84 -15.08 -33.22
N GLU A 92 -4.86 -14.30 -33.68
CA GLU A 92 -4.80 -13.83 -35.08
C GLU A 92 -3.68 -14.48 -35.93
N ARG A 93 -2.93 -15.45 -35.39
CA ARG A 93 -1.87 -16.14 -36.16
C ARG A 93 -2.23 -17.52 -36.73
N ASP A 94 -3.40 -18.05 -36.41
CA ASP A 94 -3.83 -19.36 -36.94
C ASP A 94 -4.71 -19.26 -38.20
N GLN A 95 -4.88 -18.08 -38.80
CA GLN A 95 -5.45 -17.94 -40.15
C GLN A 95 -4.38 -17.52 -41.15
N GLY A 96 -3.40 -18.40 -41.39
CA GLY A 96 -2.32 -18.08 -42.32
C GLY A 96 -1.39 -19.24 -42.62
N SER A 97 -1.88 -20.47 -42.64
CA SER A 97 -1.14 -21.62 -43.18
C SER A 97 -2.14 -22.69 -43.62
N ASN A 98 -2.80 -22.44 -44.74
CA ASN A 98 -3.33 -23.50 -45.59
C ASN A 98 -2.78 -23.26 -47.00
N VAL A 99 -1.50 -23.57 -47.17
CA VAL A 99 -0.90 -23.86 -48.47
C VAL A 99 -0.59 -25.35 -48.39
N GLU A 100 -1.46 -26.20 -48.90
CA GLU A 100 -1.09 -27.45 -49.60
C GLU A 100 -2.27 -27.91 -50.49
N GLN A 101 -1.92 -28.11 -51.77
CA GLN A 101 -2.66 -28.68 -52.93
C GLN A 101 -3.55 -27.74 -53.74
#